data_AF-A0A7J4K272-F1
#
_entry.id   AF-A0A7J4K272-F1
#
_cell.length_a   1.000
_cell.length_b   1.000
_cell.length_c   1.000
_cell.angle_alpha   90.00
_cell.angle_beta   90.00
_cell.angle_gamma   90.00
#
_symmetry.space_group_name_H-M   'P 1'
#
loop_
_entity.id
_entity.type
_entity.pdbx_description
1 polymer ?
#
loop_
_entity_poly.entity_id
_entity_poly.type
_entity_poly.pdbx_seq_one_letter_code
_entity_poly.pdbx_strand_id
1 'polypeptide(L)' 'MHPLRLKDGTTIASRDELYAALGAMTNKTFSTHCDEKKNDFASWIEHELSDKFLAASMRRATNKEEMRKALFVAMFR' A
#
# COMPACT_ATOMS: atom_id res chain seq x y z
N MET A 1 3.62 -3.99 -15.61
CA MET A 1 3.63 -3.68 -14.17
C MET A 1 4.57 -2.50 -13.95
N HIS A 2 4.02 -1.37 -13.52
CA HIS A 2 4.79 -0.18 -13.16
C HIS A 2 5.04 -0.14 -11.65
N PRO A 3 6.25 0.23 -11.19
CA PRO A 3 6.52 0.37 -9.78
C PRO A 3 5.80 1.60 -9.20
N LEU A 4 5.34 1.50 -7.95
CA LEU A 4 4.86 2.64 -7.19
C LEU A 4 6.04 3.50 -6.74
N ARG A 5 6.01 4.80 -7.03
CA ARG A 5 7.06 5.75 -6.65
C ARG A 5 6.62 6.56 -5.44
N LEU A 6 7.37 6.44 -4.34
CA LEU A 6 7.17 7.23 -3.15
C LEU A 6 7.83 8.59 -3.25
N LYS A 7 7.36 9.55 -2.45
CA LYS A 7 7.92 10.92 -2.41
C LYS A 7 9.35 11.00 -1.89
N ASP A 8 9.83 9.99 -1.18
CA ASP A 8 11.22 9.89 -0.72
C ASP A 8 12.17 9.28 -1.76
N GLY A 9 11.67 8.96 -2.96
CA GLY A 9 12.46 8.35 -4.04
C GLY A 9 12.42 6.82 -4.05
N THR A 10 11.85 6.18 -3.02
CA THR A 10 11.70 4.73 -2.97
C THR A 10 10.76 4.24 -4.06
N THR A 11 11.12 3.13 -4.71
CA THR A 11 10.26 2.44 -5.67
C THR A 11 9.81 1.09 -5.12
N ILE A 12 8.53 0.79 -5.24
CA ILE A 12 7.91 -0.45 -4.77
C ILE A 12 7.43 -1.23 -5.98
N ALA A 13 7.95 -2.44 -6.14
CA ALA A 13 7.69 -3.36 -7.25
C ALA A 13 7.06 -4.69 -6.79
N SER A 14 6.74 -4.85 -5.51
CA SER A 14 6.09 -6.07 -5.00
C SER A 14 5.26 -5.82 -3.75
N ARG A 15 4.44 -6.81 -3.36
CA ARG A 15 3.66 -6.77 -2.10
C ARG A 15 4.57 -6.77 -0.88
N ASP A 16 5.67 -7.51 -0.93
CA ASP A 16 6.64 -7.61 0.16
C ASP A 16 7.38 -6.28 0.37
N GLU A 17 7.80 -5.64 -0.73
CA GLU A 17 8.38 -4.30 -0.69
C GLU A 17 7.39 -3.28 -0.15
N LEU A 18 6.11 -3.36 -0.54
CA LEU A 18 5.07 -2.47 0.01
C LEU A 18 4.90 -2.69 1.52
N TYR A 19 4.86 -3.95 1.97
CA TYR A 19 4.73 -4.29 3.39
C TYR A 19 5.90 -3.75 4.22
N ALA A 20 7.13 -3.94 3.72
CA ALA A 20 8.33 -3.42 4.34
C ALA A 20 8.35 -1.88 4.36
N ALA A 21 8.03 -1.25 3.22
CA ALA A 21 7.99 0.20 3.09
C ALA A 21 6.99 0.82 4.07
N LEU A 22 5.76 0.30 4.15
CA LEU A 22 4.76 0.79 5.11
C LEU A 22 5.24 0.70 6.57
N GLY A 23 6.03 -0.32 6.91
CA GLY A 23 6.59 -0.49 8.26
C GLY A 23 7.68 0.53 8.60
N ALA A 24 8.52 0.88 7.62
CA ALA A 24 9.59 1.88 7.78
C ALA A 24 9.09 3.33 7.60
N MET A 25 7.97 3.52 6.91
CA MET A 25 7.48 4.84 6.49
C MET A 25 6.96 5.67 7.66
N THR A 26 7.29 6.96 7.66
CA THR A 26 6.72 7.92 8.63
C THR A 26 5.25 8.21 8.32
N ASN A 27 4.46 8.62 9.33
CA ASN A 27 3.06 8.99 9.11
C ASN A 27 2.94 10.17 8.13
N LYS A 28 3.90 11.10 8.15
CA LYS A 28 3.96 12.22 7.20
C LYS A 28 4.14 11.74 5.76
N THR A 29 5.04 10.79 5.51
CA THR A 29 5.22 10.23 4.16
C THR A 29 3.97 9.44 3.74
N PHE A 30 3.41 8.64 4.65
CA PHE A 30 2.18 7.88 4.39
C PHE A 30 1.02 8.78 3.97
N SER A 31 0.80 9.89 4.69
CA SER A 31 -0.30 10.82 4.40
C SER A 31 -0.16 11.54 3.06
N THR A 32 1.02 11.53 2.42
CA THR A 32 1.16 12.06 1.05
C THR A 32 0.60 11.13 -0.03
N HIS A 33 0.37 9.86 0.30
CA HIS A 33 -0.10 8.82 -0.59
C HIS A 33 -1.47 8.26 -0.21
N CYS A 34 -1.83 8.36 1.08
CA CYS A 34 -3.11 7.89 1.60
C CYS A 34 -3.72 8.94 2.53
N ASP A 35 -4.85 9.49 2.11
CA ASP A 35 -5.66 10.46 2.85
C ASP A 35 -7.16 10.13 2.68
N GLU A 36 -8.04 11.02 3.12
CA GLU A 36 -9.50 10.83 3.03
C GLU A 36 -10.03 10.77 1.58
N LYS A 37 -9.27 11.29 0.61
CA LYS A 37 -9.67 11.38 -0.80
C LYS A 37 -9.01 10.33 -1.67
N LYS A 38 -7.81 9.87 -1.31
CA LYS A 38 -7.03 8.94 -2.12
C LYS A 38 -6.29 7.88 -1.30
N ASN A 39 -6.00 6.77 -1.96
CA ASN A 39 -5.15 5.71 -1.43
C ASN A 39 -4.33 5.12 -2.59
N ASP A 40 -3.18 5.73 -2.84
CA ASP A 40 -2.30 5.38 -3.96
C ASP A 40 -1.82 3.92 -3.85
N PHE A 41 -1.65 3.40 -2.63
CA PHE A 41 -1.25 2.02 -2.37
C PHE A 41 -2.32 1.02 -2.83
N ALA A 42 -3.58 1.24 -2.45
CA ALA A 42 -4.68 0.37 -2.85
C ALA A 42 -4.94 0.43 -4.36
N SER A 43 -4.87 1.62 -4.96
CA SER A 43 -4.99 1.78 -6.42
C SER A 43 -3.87 1.04 -7.16
N TRP A 44 -2.63 1.13 -6.67
CA TRP A 44 -1.51 0.39 -7.26
C TRP A 44 -1.70 -1.13 -7.17
N ILE A 45 -2.13 -1.66 -6.02
CA ILE A 45 -2.43 -3.09 -5.87
C ILE A 45 -3.51 -3.55 -6.86
N GLU A 46 -4.58 -2.75 -7.02
CA GLU A 46 -5.67 -3.09 -7.93
C GLU A 46 -5.22 -3.10 -9.39
N HIS A 47 -4.49 -2.07 -9.83
CA HIS A 47 -4.15 -1.90 -11.24
C HIS A 47 -2.91 -2.68 -11.67
N GLU A 48 -1.87 -2.71 -10.84
CA GLU A 48 -0.57 -3.28 -11.21
C GLU A 48 -0.43 -4.74 -10.78
N LEU A 49 -1.10 -5.15 -9.70
CA LEU A 49 -1.11 -6.55 -9.23
C LEU A 49 -2.44 -7.27 -9.47
N SER A 50 -3.43 -6.59 -10.07
CA SER A 50 -4.76 -7.15 -10.36
C SER A 50 -5.50 -7.74 -9.15
N ASP A 51 -5.17 -7.33 -7.92
CA ASP A 51 -5.76 -7.86 -6.69
C ASP A 51 -6.82 -6.92 -6.10
N LYS A 52 -8.03 -7.03 -6.64
CA LYS A 52 -9.18 -6.21 -6.23
C LYS A 52 -9.61 -6.47 -4.78
N PHE A 53 -9.41 -7.68 -4.26
CA PHE A 53 -9.83 -8.04 -2.89
C PHE A 53 -8.90 -7.43 -1.85
N LEU A 54 -7.59 -7.50 -2.08
CA LEU A 54 -6.60 -6.83 -1.25
C LEU A 54 -6.76 -5.32 -1.35
N ALA A 55 -6.91 -4.77 -2.55
CA ALA A 55 -7.13 -3.34 -2.75
C ALA A 55 -8.37 -2.83 -1.99
N ALA A 56 -9.50 -3.53 -2.09
CA ALA A 56 -10.72 -3.19 -1.33
C ALA A 56 -10.49 -3.27 0.19
N SER A 57 -9.69 -4.22 0.66
CA SER A 57 -9.32 -4.33 2.07
C SER A 57 -8.42 -3.18 2.52
N MET A 58 -7.46 -2.79 1.70
CA MET A 58 -6.56 -1.67 1.96
C MET A 58 -7.28 -0.31 1.92
N ARG A 59 -8.33 -0.14 1.11
CA ARG A 59 -9.16 1.08 1.11
C ARG A 59 -9.94 1.28 2.41
N ARG A 60 -10.22 0.21 3.15
CA ARG A 60 -10.86 0.28 4.47
C ARG A 60 -9.88 0.54 5.61
N ALA A 61 -8.58 0.42 5.36
CA ALA A 61 -7.56 0.69 6.36
C ALA A 61 -7.45 2.21 6.58
N THR A 62 -7.53 2.63 7.84
CA THR A 62 -7.47 4.04 8.27
C THR A 62 -6.05 4.51 8.56
N ASN A 63 -5.11 3.58 8.66
CA ASN A 63 -3.71 3.86 8.96
C ASN A 63 -2.77 2.80 8.35
N LYS A 64 -1.47 3.09 8.36
CA LYS A 64 -0.44 2.23 7.78
C LYS A 64 -0.36 0.84 8.42
N GLU A 65 -0.64 0.70 9.72
CA GLU A 65 -0.56 -0.61 10.39
C GLU A 65 -1.74 -1.50 10.01
N GLU A 66 -2.95 -0.95 9.90
CA GLU A 66 -4.10 -1.67 9.36
C GLU A 66 -3.87 -2.11 7.91
N MET A 67 -3.23 -1.25 7.10
CA MET A 67 -2.88 -1.57 5.72
C MET A 67 -1.83 -2.69 5.66
N ARG A 68 -0.82 -2.67 6.53
CA ARG A 68 0.16 -3.77 6.67
C ARG A 68 -0.50 -5.07 7.10
N LYS A 69 -1.46 -5.02 8.01
CA LYS A 69 -2.22 -6.20 8.43
C LYS A 69 -3.01 -6.79 7.25
N ALA A 70 -3.64 -5.96 6.43
CA ALA A 70 -4.34 -6.42 5.23
C ALA A 70 -3.39 -7.12 4.24
N LEU A 71 -2.20 -6.55 4.01
CA LEU A 71 -1.15 -7.15 3.18
C LEU A 71 -0.69 -8.49 3.75
N PHE A 72 -0.37 -8.53 5.04
CA PHE A 72 0.08 -9.75 5.71
C PHE A 72 -0.95 -10.88 5.56
N VAL A 73 -2.23 -10.60 5.84
CA VAL A 73 -3.30 -11.60 5.68
C VAL A 73 -3.39 -12.10 4.23
N ALA A 74 -3.20 -11.24 3.24
CA ALA A 74 -3.26 -11.61 1.83
C ALA A 74 -2.03 -12.39 1.32
N MET A 75 -0.91 -12.39 2.05
CA MET A 75 0.29 -13.18 1.71
C MET A 75 0.13 -14.67 2.04
N PHE A 76 -0.80 -15.02 2.93
CA PHE A 76 -1.04 -16.41 3.36
C PHE A 76 -2.41 -16.94 2.91
N ARG A 77 -3.01 -16.30 1.91
CA ARG A 77 -4.20 -16.77 1.20
C ARG A 77 -3.81 -17.40 -0.12
#